data_AF-A0A9X3RZI1-F1
#
_entry.id   AF-A0A9X3RZI1-F1
#
_cell.length_a   1.000
_cell.length_b   1.000
_cell.length_c   1.000
_cell.angle_alpha   90.00
_cell.angle_beta   90.00
_cell.angle_gamma   90.00
#
_symmetry.space_group_name_H-M   'P 1'
#
loop_
_entity.id
_entity.type
_entity.pdbx_description
1 polymer ?
#
loop_
_entity_poly.entity_id
_entity_poly.type
_entity_poly.pdbx_seq_one_letter_code
_entity_poly.pdbx_strand_id
1 'polypeptide(L)'
;MHQSRSLTIVRAARALTYLVYTFTIIALIILVLGFFLLLFGANPDAGFAEWVYRSLDRVMAPFRGIFESIQLTGNSVLDTSVLFAMIVYGIVGLCLSALIDWLSEKVYQLRARQPVGGPVPQAVVEDPARRPTAV
;
A
#
# COMPACT_ATOMS: atom_id res chain seq x y z
N MET A 1 23.66 -15.76 -19.35
CA MET A 1 22.34 -16.14 -18.77
C MET A 1 22.05 -15.55 -17.38
N HIS A 2 22.78 -14.55 -16.87
CA HIS A 2 22.60 -14.03 -15.48
C HIS A 2 21.64 -12.84 -15.32
N GLN A 3 21.20 -12.19 -16.41
CA GLN A 3 20.50 -10.90 -16.33
C GLN A 3 18.97 -11.02 -16.08
N SER A 4 18.35 -12.17 -16.34
CA SER A 4 16.90 -12.39 -16.14
C SER A 4 16.51 -12.60 -14.68
N ARG A 5 17.45 -13.03 -13.81
CA ARG A 5 17.15 -13.44 -12.44
C ARG A 5 16.88 -12.25 -11.50
N SER A 6 17.55 -11.12 -11.70
CA SER A 6 17.43 -9.93 -10.83
C SER A 6 16.12 -9.15 -11.05
N LEU A 7 15.64 -9.06 -12.29
CA LEU A 7 14.39 -8.38 -12.65
C LEU A 7 13.16 -9.08 -12.05
N THR A 8 13.15 -10.42 -12.03
CA THR A 8 12.07 -11.21 -11.43
C THR A 8 12.03 -11.04 -9.92
N ILE A 9 13.18 -10.95 -9.27
CA ILE A 9 13.28 -10.76 -7.80
C ILE A 9 12.70 -9.40 -7.40
N VAL A 10 13.05 -8.31 -8.11
CA VAL A 10 12.53 -6.97 -7.80
C VAL A 10 11.02 -6.89 -8.02
N ARG A 11 10.51 -7.52 -9.09
CA ARG A 11 9.07 -7.60 -9.35
C ARG A 11 8.33 -8.40 -8.28
N ALA A 12 8.89 -9.53 -7.86
CA ALA A 12 8.32 -10.36 -6.80
C ALA A 12 8.29 -9.62 -5.45
N ALA A 13 9.39 -8.96 -5.08
CA ALA A 13 9.45 -8.14 -3.87
C ALA A 13 8.40 -7.03 -3.89
N ARG A 14 8.27 -6.32 -5.01
CA ARG A 14 7.25 -5.27 -5.19
C ARG A 14 5.83 -5.83 -5.06
N ALA A 15 5.52 -6.93 -5.76
CA ALA A 15 4.22 -7.58 -5.69
C ALA A 15 3.88 -8.01 -4.26
N LEU A 16 4.86 -8.56 -3.52
CA LEU A 16 4.69 -8.93 -2.12
C LEU A 16 4.41 -7.71 -1.25
N THR A 17 5.15 -6.60 -1.41
CA THR A 17 4.89 -5.36 -0.65
C THR A 17 3.48 -4.83 -0.88
N TYR A 18 3.01 -4.81 -2.13
CA TYR A 18 1.63 -4.39 -2.44
C TYR A 18 0.58 -5.34 -1.86
N LEU A 19 0.84 -6.65 -1.87
CA LEU A 19 -0.06 -7.64 -1.28
C LEU A 19 -0.20 -7.40 0.23
N VAL A 20 0.92 -7.25 0.94
CA VAL A 20 0.93 -6.97 2.37
C VAL A 20 0.25 -5.63 2.66
N TYR A 21 0.55 -4.59 1.89
CA TYR A 21 -0.10 -3.29 2.03
C TYR A 21 -1.63 -3.37 1.87
N THR A 22 -2.10 -4.06 0.83
CA THR A 22 -3.54 -4.26 0.58
C THR A 22 -4.19 -5.00 1.74
N PHE A 23 -3.54 -6.06 2.24
CA PHE A 23 -4.01 -6.79 3.42
C PHE A 23 -4.10 -5.88 4.66
N THR A 24 -3.10 -5.05 4.92
CA THR A 24 -3.11 -4.08 6.03
C THR A 24 -4.28 -3.09 5.92
N ILE A 25 -4.58 -2.58 4.72
CA ILE A 25 -5.73 -1.69 4.51
C ILE A 25 -7.06 -2.41 4.76
N ILE A 26 -7.21 -3.65 4.28
CA ILE A 26 -8.41 -4.46 4.54
C ILE A 26 -8.58 -4.71 6.05
N ALA A 27 -7.49 -5.03 6.74
CA ALA A 27 -7.49 -5.21 8.20
C ALA A 27 -7.93 -3.94 8.93
N LEU A 28 -7.46 -2.76 8.52
CA LEU A 28 -7.90 -1.47 9.06
C LEU A 28 -9.38 -1.22 8.86
N ILE A 29 -9.91 -1.51 7.66
CA ILE A 29 -11.34 -1.36 7.37
C ILE A 29 -12.18 -2.27 8.29
N ILE A 30 -11.77 -3.52 8.46
CA ILE A 30 -12.43 -4.47 9.36
C ILE A 30 -12.40 -3.97 10.81
N LEU A 31 -11.26 -3.43 11.27
CA LEU A 31 -11.13 -2.88 12.63
C LEU A 31 -12.06 -1.69 12.86
N VAL A 32 -12.10 -0.75 11.92
CA VAL A 32 -12.99 0.42 11.99
C VAL A 32 -14.45 -0.04 12.06
N LEU A 33 -14.85 -0.93 11.15
CA LEU A 33 -16.21 -1.43 11.09
C LEU A 33 -16.58 -2.21 12.35
N GLY A 34 -15.70 -3.11 12.78
CA GLY A 34 -15.86 -3.89 14.00
C GLY A 34 -15.96 -3.01 15.24
N PHE A 35 -15.11 -2.00 15.36
CA PHE A 35 -15.14 -1.02 16.45
C PHE A 35 -16.52 -0.35 16.56
N PHE A 36 -17.05 0.17 15.45
CA PHE A 36 -18.36 0.82 15.46
C PHE A 36 -19.50 -0.17 15.75
N LEU A 37 -19.46 -1.38 15.18
CA LEU A 37 -20.48 -2.39 15.46
C LEU A 37 -20.48 -2.81 16.93
N LEU A 38 -19.31 -3.02 17.55
CA LEU A 38 -19.17 -3.28 18.99
C LEU A 38 -19.69 -2.09 19.80
N LEU A 39 -19.28 -0.87 19.46
CA LEU A 39 -19.65 0.34 20.20
C LEU A 39 -21.17 0.58 20.18
N PHE A 40 -21.82 0.38 19.04
CA PHE A 40 -23.27 0.51 18.90
C PHE A 40 -24.06 -0.73 19.33
N GLY A 41 -23.38 -1.80 19.75
CA GLY A 41 -24.04 -3.03 20.20
C GLY A 41 -24.85 -3.71 19.10
N ALA A 42 -24.31 -3.74 17.87
CA ALA A 42 -24.99 -4.32 16.73
C ALA A 42 -25.28 -5.82 16.95
N ASN A 43 -26.45 -6.27 16.47
CA ASN A 43 -26.93 -7.63 16.64
C ASN A 43 -25.95 -8.65 16.01
N PRO A 44 -25.33 -9.57 16.79
CA PRO A 44 -24.42 -10.58 16.26
C PRO A 44 -25.08 -11.59 15.32
N ASP A 45 -26.40 -11.76 15.39
CA ASP A 45 -27.15 -12.68 14.52
C ASP A 45 -27.40 -12.08 13.12
N ALA A 46 -27.13 -10.78 12.92
CA ALA A 46 -27.21 -10.17 11.61
C ALA A 46 -26.01 -10.61 10.76
N GLY A 47 -26.24 -11.26 9.62
CA GLY A 47 -25.17 -11.88 8.82
C GLY A 47 -24.02 -10.93 8.42
N PHE A 48 -24.29 -9.63 8.23
CA PHE A 48 -23.24 -8.64 8.01
C PHE A 48 -22.38 -8.43 9.28
N ALA A 49 -23.00 -8.21 10.43
CA ALA A 49 -22.29 -8.00 11.69
C ALA A 49 -21.51 -9.26 12.11
N GLU A 50 -22.11 -10.45 11.94
CA GLU A 50 -21.44 -11.73 12.16
C GLU A 50 -20.16 -11.85 11.32
N TRP A 51 -20.24 -11.53 10.03
CA TRP A 51 -19.08 -11.56 9.13
C TRP A 51 -17.98 -10.58 9.58
N VAL A 52 -18.36 -9.38 10.02
CA VAL A 52 -17.40 -8.40 10.55
C VAL A 52 -16.77 -8.92 11.83
N TYR A 53 -17.54 -9.39 12.81
CA TYR A 53 -17.01 -9.88 14.09
C TYR A 53 -16.05 -11.05 13.89
N ARG A 54 -16.38 -12.00 12.99
CA ARG A 54 -15.47 -13.11 12.63
C ARG A 54 -14.20 -12.65 11.93
N SER A 55 -14.28 -11.58 11.14
CA SER A 55 -13.12 -11.00 10.45
C SER A 55 -12.26 -10.21 11.44
N LEU A 56 -12.90 -9.45 12.32
CA LEU A 56 -12.29 -8.70 13.41
C LEU A 56 -11.50 -9.65 14.31
N ASP A 57 -12.07 -10.80 14.68
CA ASP A 57 -11.40 -11.81 15.49
C ASP A 57 -10.08 -12.31 14.91
N ARG A 58 -9.98 -12.41 13.57
CA ARG A 58 -8.74 -12.83 12.90
C ARG A 58 -7.69 -11.72 12.91
N VAL A 59 -8.12 -10.49 12.63
CA VAL A 59 -7.24 -9.31 12.62
C VAL A 59 -6.77 -8.97 14.04
N MET A 60 -7.62 -9.20 15.04
CA MET A 60 -7.32 -8.95 16.45
C MET A 60 -6.47 -10.03 17.10
N ALA A 61 -6.20 -11.16 16.44
CA ALA A 61 -5.45 -12.29 17.03
C ALA A 61 -4.16 -11.89 17.80
N PRO A 62 -3.27 -11.02 17.28
CA PRO A 62 -2.06 -10.61 18.01
C PRO A 62 -2.31 -9.55 19.10
N PHE A 63 -3.44 -8.85 19.09
CA PHE A 63 -3.76 -7.75 20.00
C PHE A 63 -4.88 -8.10 21.00
N ARG A 64 -5.39 -9.32 20.94
CA ARG A 64 -6.53 -9.78 21.73
C ARG A 64 -6.16 -9.79 23.22
N GLY A 65 -6.98 -9.13 24.03
CA GLY A 65 -6.82 -9.13 25.48
C GLY A 65 -5.60 -8.34 25.98
N ILE A 66 -5.00 -7.47 25.15
CA ILE A 66 -3.97 -6.52 25.63
C ILE A 66 -4.57 -5.54 26.64
N PHE A 67 -5.81 -5.11 26.40
CA PHE A 67 -6.58 -4.27 27.30
C PHE A 67 -7.92 -4.94 27.65
N GLU A 68 -8.44 -4.63 28.84
CA GLU A 68 -9.78 -5.05 29.23
C GLU A 68 -10.83 -4.26 28.43
N SER A 69 -11.85 -4.98 27.94
CA SER A 69 -12.99 -4.39 27.26
C SER A 69 -13.95 -3.78 28.26
N ILE A 70 -14.42 -2.56 27.99
CA ILE A 70 -15.39 -1.86 28.83
C ILE A 70 -16.79 -2.18 28.30
N GLN A 71 -17.58 -2.91 29.11
CA GLN A 71 -18.99 -3.12 28.81
C GLN A 71 -19.76 -1.83 29.10
N LEU A 72 -20.53 -1.36 28.11
CA LEU A 72 -21.35 -0.16 28.23
C LEU A 72 -22.76 -0.56 28.68
N THR A 73 -23.78 -0.30 27.87
CA THR A 73 -25.18 -0.62 28.17
C THR A 73 -25.73 -1.59 27.12
N GLY A 74 -26.43 -2.64 27.57
CA GLY A 74 -26.94 -3.69 26.69
C GLY A 74 -25.81 -4.46 26.01
N ASN A 75 -25.85 -4.54 24.68
CA ASN A 75 -24.85 -5.26 23.88
C ASN A 75 -23.66 -4.38 23.44
N SER A 76 -23.62 -3.11 23.83
CA SER A 76 -22.53 -2.19 23.47
C SER A 76 -21.26 -2.49 24.26
N VAL A 77 -20.15 -2.63 23.56
CA VAL A 77 -18.82 -2.89 24.13
C VAL A 77 -17.83 -1.90 23.55
N LEU A 78 -17.09 -1.22 24.42
CA LEU A 78 -15.93 -0.43 24.03
C LEU A 78 -14.67 -1.27 24.25
N ASP A 79 -14.15 -1.84 23.18
CA ASP A 79 -12.88 -2.57 23.21
C ASP A 79 -11.70 -1.65 22.85
N THR A 80 -10.95 -1.22 23.87
CA THR A 80 -9.77 -0.37 23.71
C THR A 80 -8.64 -1.10 22.94
N SER A 81 -8.62 -2.43 22.94
CA SER A 81 -7.65 -3.21 22.16
C SER A 81 -7.85 -3.03 20.66
N VAL A 82 -9.10 -2.83 20.21
CA VAL A 82 -9.41 -2.54 18.81
C VAL A 82 -8.87 -1.17 18.41
N LEU A 83 -9.01 -0.15 19.27
CA LEU A 83 -8.43 1.17 19.04
C LEU A 83 -6.90 1.10 18.94
N PHE A 84 -6.27 0.36 19.83
CA PHE A 84 -4.83 0.15 19.79
C PHE A 84 -4.39 -0.55 18.50
N ALA A 85 -5.11 -1.60 18.09
CA ALA A 85 -4.84 -2.30 16.83
C ALA A 85 -4.97 -1.35 15.62
N MET A 86 -5.96 -0.47 15.58
CA MET A 86 -6.10 0.54 14.52
C MET A 86 -4.87 1.44 14.42
N ILE A 87 -4.33 1.90 15.55
CA ILE A 87 -3.12 2.73 15.58
C ILE A 87 -1.93 1.94 15.03
N VAL A 88 -1.72 0.71 15.51
CA VAL A 88 -0.59 -0.13 15.10
C VAL A 88 -0.66 -0.46 13.62
N TYR A 89 -1.81 -0.92 13.12
CA TYR A 89 -1.98 -1.20 11.69
C TYR A 89 -1.89 0.06 10.84
N GLY A 90 -2.32 1.23 11.36
CA GLY A 90 -2.14 2.52 10.72
C GLY A 90 -0.66 2.85 10.52
N ILE A 91 0.15 2.70 11.57
CA ILE A 91 1.61 2.89 11.50
C ILE A 91 2.24 1.91 10.50
N VAL A 92 1.86 0.64 10.54
CA VAL A 92 2.35 -0.37 9.58
C VAL A 92 1.97 0.03 8.15
N GLY A 93 0.76 0.49 7.92
CA GLY A 93 0.29 0.99 6.62
C GLY A 93 1.13 2.16 6.12
N LEU A 94 1.42 3.14 6.98
CA LEU A 94 2.29 4.29 6.64
C LEU A 94 3.72 3.84 6.30
N CYS A 95 4.31 2.94 7.11
CA CYS A 95 5.63 2.37 6.84
C CYS A 95 5.69 1.64 5.50
N LEU A 96 4.66 0.85 5.17
CA LEU A 96 4.55 0.16 3.89
C LEU A 96 4.37 1.13 2.72
N SER A 97 3.56 2.18 2.88
CA SER A 97 3.41 3.23 1.86
C SER A 97 4.75 3.92 1.58
N ALA A 98 5.45 4.36 2.63
CA ALA A 98 6.75 5.00 2.50
C ALA A 98 7.79 4.07 1.84
N LEU A 99 7.74 2.77 2.15
CA LEU A 99 8.60 1.77 1.51
C LEU A 99 8.28 1.62 0.00
N ILE A 100 7.00 1.58 -0.37
CA ILE A 100 6.56 1.50 -1.77
C ILE A 100 7.01 2.74 -2.56
N ASP A 101 6.86 3.92 -1.97
CA ASP A 101 7.23 5.19 -2.60
C ASP A 101 8.74 5.28 -2.81
N TRP A 102 9.52 4.96 -1.77
CA TRP A 102 10.99 4.91 -1.84
C TRP A 102 11.49 3.91 -2.89
N LEU A 103 10.89 2.71 -2.95
CA LEU A 103 11.23 1.71 -3.98
C LEU A 103 10.91 2.22 -5.38
N SER A 104 9.79 2.94 -5.53
CA SER A 104 9.37 3.49 -6.82
C SER A 104 10.35 4.56 -7.31
N GLU A 105 10.73 5.50 -6.45
CA GLU A 105 11.72 6.53 -6.76
C GLU A 105 13.07 5.94 -7.21
N LYS A 106 13.57 4.92 -6.49
CA LYS A 106 14.82 4.25 -6.86
C LYS A 106 14.75 3.60 -8.23
N VAL A 107 13.60 3.04 -8.61
CA VAL A 107 13.41 2.44 -9.95
C VAL A 107 13.38 3.52 -11.05
N TYR A 108 12.79 4.69 -10.80
CA TYR A 108 12.75 5.78 -11.79
C TYR A 108 14.13 6.37 -12.08
N GLN A 109 14.99 6.50 -11.06
CA GLN A 109 16.35 7.03 -11.18
C GLN A 109 17.24 6.21 -12.13
N LEU A 110 17.04 4.87 -12.17
CA LEU A 110 17.79 3.99 -13.07
C LEU A 110 17.36 4.15 -14.54
N ARG A 111 16.11 4.54 -14.78
CA ARG A 111 15.58 4.79 -16.12
C ARG A 111 15.94 6.19 -16.64
N ALA A 112 16.03 7.17 -15.73
CA ALA A 112 16.42 8.54 -16.06
C ALA A 112 17.91 8.70 -16.45
N ARG A 113 18.77 7.72 -16.14
CA ARG A 113 20.19 7.71 -16.53
C ARG A 113 20.47 7.12 -17.92
N GLN A 114 19.45 6.80 -18.71
CA GLN A 114 19.64 6.57 -20.14
C GLN A 114 19.63 7.94 -20.83
N PRO A 115 20.80 8.55 -21.15
CA PRO A 115 20.80 9.62 -22.13
C PRO A 115 20.15 9.03 -23.37
N VAL A 116 19.19 9.75 -23.92
CA VAL A 116 18.55 9.43 -25.18
C VAL A 116 19.65 9.32 -26.23
N GLY A 117 20.17 8.11 -26.43
CA GLY A 117 20.86 7.68 -27.64
C GLY A 117 19.84 7.45 -28.75
N GLY A 118 18.91 8.39 -28.91
CA GLY A 118 18.13 8.50 -30.14
C GLY A 118 19.07 8.97 -31.26
N PRO A 119 18.80 8.62 -32.52
CA PRO A 119 19.61 9.08 -33.64
C PRO A 119 19.79 10.60 -33.53
N VAL A 120 21.03 11.07 -33.50
CA VAL A 120 21.34 12.49 -33.66
C VAL A 120 20.56 12.95 -34.88
N PRO A 121 19.64 13.93 -34.79
CA PRO A 121 18.98 14.47 -35.96
C PRO A 121 20.09 14.93 -36.91
N GLN A 122 20.28 14.21 -38.02
CA GLN A 122 21.19 14.60 -39.11
C GLN A 122 20.76 15.91 -39.79
N ALA A 123 19.79 16.63 -39.21
CA ALA A 123 19.28 17.91 -39.69
C ALA A 123 20.28 19.08 -39.57
N VAL A 124 21.49 18.84 -39.06
CA VAL A 124 22.61 19.80 -39.13
C VAL A 124 23.83 19.16 -39.81
N VAL A 125 23.63 18.27 -40.77
CA VAL A 125 24.58 18.17 -41.88
C VAL A 125 24.26 19.38 -42.76
N GLU A 126 24.92 20.49 -42.47
CA GLU A 126 24.93 21.67 -43.33
C GLU A 126 25.17 21.21 -44.78
N ASP A 127 24.16 21.39 -45.63
CA ASP A 127 24.30 21.21 -47.05
C ASP A 127 25.23 22.32 -47.59
N PRO A 128 26.46 22.00 -48.02
CA PRO A 128 27.41 23.00 -48.53
C PRO A 128 26.90 23.70 -49.81
N ALA A 129 25.79 23.23 -50.40
CA ALA A 129 25.19 23.83 -51.59
C ALA A 129 24.28 25.04 -51.31
N ARG A 130 23.91 25.35 -50.05
CA ARG A 130 23.13 26.57 -49.74
C ARG A 130 24.00 27.81 -49.50
N ARG A 131 24.93 28.12 -50.40
CA ARG A 131 25.45 29.50 -50.50
C ARG A 131 24.48 30.29 -51.38
N PRO A 132 23.68 31.23 -50.84
CA PRO A 132 23.06 32.23 -51.69
C PRO A 132 24.17 33.07 -52.32
N THR A 133 24.33 32.98 -53.63
CA THR A 133 25.04 33.99 -54.42
C THR A 133 24.26 35.29 -54.29
N ALA A 134 24.61 36.09 -53.29
CA ALA A 134 24.18 37.46 -53.19
C ALA A 134 24.83 38.24 -54.33
N VAL A 135 23.98 38.73 -55.24
CA VAL A 135 24.26 39.73 -56.27
C VAL A 135 24.15 41.11 -55.63
#